data_AF-M9QMW6-F1
#
_entry.id   AF-M9QMW6-F1
#
_cell.length_a   1.000
_cell.length_b   1.000
_cell.length_c   1.000
_cell.angle_alpha   90.00
_cell.angle_beta   90.00
_cell.angle_gamma   90.00
#
_symmetry.space_group_name_H-M   'P 1'
#
loop_
_entity.id
_entity.type
_entity.pdbx_description
1 polymer ?
#
loop_
_entity_poly.entity_id
_entity_poly.type
_entity_poly.pdbx_seq_one_letter_code
_entity_poly.pdbx_strand_id
1 'polypeptide(L)'
;DNNQKITGVQFNRGNPKGDSDVSGALDWSKNIYGAAAIGSYDIAGGQFNPQLWLAYMSDNAFLYALDAAYSTTIFDGINWTIEGAYLGNSVDNKLKDRLDAANGNFFALRGTVEVNG
;
A
#
# COMPACT_ATOMS: atom_id res chain seq x y z
N ASP A 1 -21.74 -40.78 -33.78
CA ASP A 1 -20.35 -40.69 -33.32
C ASP A 1 -19.74 -39.32 -33.62
N ASN A 2 -19.81 -38.40 -32.66
CA ASN A 2 -19.15 -37.09 -32.78
C ASN A 2 -17.85 -37.10 -31.97
N ASN A 3 -16.78 -37.47 -32.65
CA ASN A 3 -15.41 -37.54 -32.13
C ASN A 3 -14.83 -36.12 -32.01
N GLN A 4 -15.00 -35.47 -30.85
CA GLN A 4 -14.33 -34.20 -30.53
C GLN A 4 -12.94 -34.51 -29.97
N LYS A 5 -11.93 -34.39 -30.82
CA LYS A 5 -10.51 -34.56 -30.49
C LYS A 5 -10.06 -33.37 -29.64
N ILE A 6 -9.91 -33.54 -28.33
CA ILE A 6 -9.33 -32.52 -27.45
C ILE A 6 -7.82 -32.51 -27.67
N THR A 7 -7.33 -31.55 -28.47
CA THR A 7 -5.90 -31.30 -28.65
C THR A 7 -5.49 -30.06 -27.87
N GLY A 8 -4.82 -30.28 -26.74
CA GLY A 8 -4.21 -29.22 -25.94
C GLY A 8 -5.07 -28.79 -24.74
N VAL A 9 -4.41 -28.61 -23.60
CA VAL A 9 -4.99 -28.01 -22.40
C VAL A 9 -5.36 -26.57 -22.75
N GLN A 10 -6.63 -26.31 -23.06
CA GLN A 10 -7.16 -24.95 -23.12
C GLN A 10 -7.24 -24.45 -21.68
N PHE A 11 -6.26 -23.66 -21.26
CA PHE A 11 -6.37 -22.85 -20.05
C PHE A 11 -7.41 -21.76 -20.31
N ASN A 12 -8.66 -22.04 -19.97
CA ASN A 12 -9.72 -21.05 -19.96
C ASN A 12 -9.46 -20.04 -18.82
N ARG A 13 -8.69 -18.98 -19.09
CA ARG A 13 -8.51 -17.83 -18.17
C ARG A 13 -9.72 -16.88 -18.19
N GLY A 14 -10.91 -17.43 -18.41
CA GLY A 14 -12.16 -16.68 -18.47
C GLY A 14 -13.08 -17.24 -17.41
N ASN A 15 -13.25 -16.46 -16.34
CA ASN A 15 -14.12 -16.77 -15.22
C ASN A 15 -15.55 -17.09 -15.71
N PRO A 16 -16.03 -18.35 -15.64
CA PRO A 16 -17.34 -18.74 -16.17
C PRO A 16 -18.50 -18.33 -15.26
N LYS A 17 -18.22 -17.83 -14.06
CA LYS A 17 -19.22 -17.38 -13.09
C LYS A 17 -18.95 -15.92 -12.84
N GLY A 18 -19.97 -15.07 -12.92
CA GLY A 18 -19.83 -13.64 -12.64
C GLY A 18 -19.67 -13.36 -11.14
N ASP A 19 -18.85 -14.12 -10.42
CA ASP A 19 -18.30 -13.65 -9.17
C ASP A 19 -17.31 -12.53 -9.50
N SER A 20 -17.40 -11.46 -8.72
CA SER A 20 -16.74 -10.17 -8.88
C SER A 20 -15.22 -10.28 -8.66
N ASP A 21 -14.57 -11.15 -9.42
CA ASP A 21 -13.14 -11.36 -9.44
C ASP A 21 -12.49 -10.19 -10.20
N VAL A 22 -12.12 -9.18 -9.42
CA VAL A 22 -11.41 -7.97 -9.87
C VAL A 22 -9.96 -8.26 -10.30
N SER A 23 -9.54 -9.53 -10.20
CA SER A 23 -8.20 -10.04 -10.53
C SER A 23 -7.83 -9.84 -12.00
N GLY A 24 -8.79 -9.76 -12.91
CA GLY A 24 -8.56 -9.50 -14.34
C GLY A 24 -8.29 -8.04 -14.69
N ALA A 25 -8.45 -7.12 -13.74
CA ALA A 25 -8.43 -5.69 -14.01
C ALA A 25 -7.31 -4.93 -13.27
N LEU A 26 -6.58 -5.63 -12.40
CA LEU A 26 -5.28 -5.18 -11.88
C LEU A 26 -4.20 -5.94 -12.64
N ASP A 27 -3.60 -5.30 -13.63
CA ASP A 27 -2.47 -5.87 -14.35
C ASP A 27 -1.20 -5.75 -13.50
N TRP A 28 -0.97 -6.74 -12.63
CA TRP A 28 0.25 -6.88 -11.82
C TRP A 28 1.50 -7.20 -12.66
N SER A 29 1.37 -7.36 -13.99
CA SER A 29 2.52 -7.52 -14.89
C SER A 29 3.24 -6.21 -15.20
N LYS A 30 2.68 -5.08 -14.77
CA LYS A 30 3.22 -3.74 -15.01
C LYS A 30 4.28 -3.38 -13.98
N ASN A 31 5.32 -2.70 -14.43
CA ASN A 31 6.39 -2.22 -13.56
C ASN A 31 5.88 -1.15 -12.59
N ILE A 32 6.41 -1.16 -11.37
CA ILE A 32 6.20 -0.12 -10.37
C ILE A 32 7.47 0.71 -10.28
N TYR A 33 7.32 2.02 -10.41
CA TYR A 33 8.41 2.96 -10.27
C TYR A 33 8.13 3.82 -9.05
N GLY A 34 9.07 3.91 -8.12
CA GLY A 34 8.86 4.69 -6.91
C GLY A 34 10.12 5.37 -6.43
N ALA A 35 9.91 6.35 -5.56
CA ALA A 35 10.95 7.04 -4.83
C ALA A 35 10.55 7.11 -3.36
N ALA A 36 11.56 7.06 -2.50
CA ALA A 36 11.38 7.17 -1.06
C ALA A 36 12.37 8.19 -0.52
N ALA A 37 11.89 9.02 0.41
CA ALA A 37 12.73 9.86 1.24
C ALA A 37 12.54 9.41 2.69
N ILE A 38 13.61 8.90 3.29
CA ILE A 38 13.61 8.39 4.66
C ILE A 38 14.61 9.22 5.44
N GLY A 39 14.11 9.91 6.46
CA GLY A 39 14.90 10.72 7.38
C GLY A 39 15.00 10.04 8.74
N SER A 40 16.09 10.34 9.43
CA SER A 40 16.27 10.02 10.84
C SER A 40 17.02 11.18 11.47
N TYR A 41 16.40 11.82 12.45
CA TYR A 41 16.93 13.02 13.10
C TYR A 41 16.80 12.90 14.60
N ASP A 42 17.88 13.21 15.31
CA ASP A 42 17.84 13.33 16.76
C ASP A 42 17.43 14.75 17.15
N ILE A 43 16.23 14.91 17.70
CA ILE A 43 15.66 16.21 18.09
C ILE A 43 15.03 16.12 19.47
N ALA A 44 15.16 17.20 20.26
CA ALA A 44 14.47 17.36 21.55
C ALA A 44 14.63 16.17 22.54
N GLY A 45 15.78 15.48 22.53
CA GLY A 45 16.03 14.32 23.40
C GLY A 45 15.36 13.03 22.93
N GLY A 46 14.95 12.98 21.66
CA GLY A 46 14.36 11.81 21.01
C GLY A 46 14.80 11.66 19.57
N GLN A 47 14.30 10.62 18.92
CA GLN A 47 14.53 10.32 17.51
C GLN A 47 13.24 10.55 16.72
N PHE A 48 13.33 11.40 15.70
CA PHE A 48 12.27 11.68 14.73
C PHE A 48 12.59 11.03 13.39
N ASN A 49 11.69 10.19 12.90
CA ASN A 49 11.84 9.39 11.69
C ASN A 49 10.70 9.67 10.71
N PRO A 50 10.83 10.70 9.86
CA PRO A 50 9.87 10.94 8.78
C PRO A 50 10.18 10.05 7.56
N GLN A 51 9.14 9.52 6.93
CA GLN A 51 9.21 8.74 5.71
C GLN A 51 8.17 9.25 4.72
N LEU A 52 8.60 9.47 3.47
CA LEU A 52 7.74 9.79 2.36
C LEU A 52 7.97 8.78 1.25
N TRP A 53 6.90 8.14 0.80
CA TRP A 53 6.92 7.18 -0.28
C TRP A 53 6.01 7.66 -1.41
N LEU A 54 6.53 7.67 -2.62
CA LEU A 54 5.77 7.94 -3.83
C LEU A 54 6.01 6.79 -4.78
N ALA A 55 4.95 6.14 -5.23
CA ALA A 55 5.05 5.06 -6.20
C ALA A 55 4.01 5.24 -7.30
N TYR A 56 4.43 5.07 -8.53
CA TYR A 56 3.60 5.07 -9.71
C TYR A 56 3.61 3.67 -10.32
N MET A 57 2.43 3.08 -10.44
CA MET A 57 2.22 1.83 -11.17
C MET A 57 1.64 2.18 -12.54
N SER A 58 2.37 1.86 -13.60
CA SER A 58 1.96 2.19 -14.97
C SER A 58 0.54 1.69 -15.27
N ASP A 59 -0.29 2.60 -15.79
CA ASP A 59 -1.69 2.37 -16.19
C ASP A 59 -2.66 1.94 -15.07
N ASN A 60 -2.27 1.99 -13.79
CA ASN A 60 -3.11 1.53 -12.67
C ASN A 60 -3.37 2.64 -11.64
N ALA A 61 -2.36 2.99 -10.84
CA ALA A 61 -2.55 3.87 -9.69
C ALA A 61 -1.28 4.61 -9.31
N PHE A 62 -1.47 5.84 -8.82
CA PHE A 62 -0.44 6.60 -8.12
C PHE A 62 -0.66 6.45 -6.62
N LEU A 63 0.35 5.93 -5.92
CA LEU A 63 0.38 5.67 -4.50
C LEU A 63 1.27 6.72 -3.83
N TYR A 64 0.81 7.28 -2.72
CA TYR A 64 1.58 8.19 -1.91
C TYR A 64 1.39 7.83 -0.43
N ALA A 65 2.48 7.77 0.33
CA ALA A 65 2.43 7.53 1.75
C ALA A 65 3.33 8.52 2.49
N LEU A 66 2.82 9.00 3.62
CA LEU A 66 3.54 9.81 4.59
C LEU A 66 3.47 9.08 5.92
N ASP A 67 4.63 8.83 6.52
CA ASP A 67 4.73 8.26 7.85
C ASP A 67 5.70 9.10 8.67
N ALA A 68 5.38 9.35 9.93
CA ALA A 68 6.24 10.07 10.84
C ALA A 68 6.15 9.44 12.23
N ALA A 69 7.30 9.00 12.72
CA ALA A 69 7.45 8.48 14.07
C ALA A 69 8.34 9.40 14.92
N TYR A 70 7.95 9.64 16.16
CA TYR A 70 8.75 10.34 17.15
C TYR A 70 8.85 9.49 18.42
N SER A 71 10.07 9.23 18.87
CA SER A 71 10.34 8.46 20.08
C SER A 71 11.24 9.24 21.02
N THR A 72 10.87 9.43 22.29
CA THR A 72 11.74 10.09 23.26
C THR A 72 11.61 9.49 24.66
N THR A 73 12.64 9.70 25.45
CA THR A 73 12.76 9.23 26.83
C THR A 73 12.56 10.44 27.75
N ILE A 74 11.50 10.45 28.57
CA ILE A 74 11.18 11.63 29.40
C ILE A 74 11.82 11.55 30.78
N PHE A 75 11.57 10.48 31.54
CA PHE A 75 12.03 10.32 32.92
C PHE A 75 12.67 8.95 33.10
N ASP A 76 13.87 8.91 33.68
CA ASP A 76 14.68 7.76 34.14
C ASP A 76 14.00 6.37 34.01
N GLY A 77 13.80 5.88 32.78
CA GLY A 77 13.18 4.58 32.48
C GLY A 77 11.89 4.56 31.64
N ILE A 78 11.23 5.69 31.37
CA ILE A 78 9.99 5.76 30.57
C ILE A 78 10.29 6.22 29.13
N ASN A 79 10.11 5.30 28.18
CA ASN A 79 10.19 5.56 26.75
C ASN A 79 8.77 5.70 26.18
N TRP A 80 8.52 6.72 25.38
CA TRP A 80 7.28 6.80 24.61
C TRP A 80 7.56 7.03 23.14
N THR A 81 6.68 6.48 22.30
CA THR A 81 6.72 6.63 20.86
C THR A 81 5.32 7.00 20.37
N ILE A 82 5.26 7.96 19.46
CA ILE A 82 4.07 8.27 18.68
C ILE A 82 4.40 8.14 17.21
N GLU A 83 3.51 7.51 16.45
CA GLU A 83 3.67 7.29 15.02
C GLU A 83 2.34 7.54 14.32
N GLY A 84 2.41 8.35 13.26
CA GLY A 84 1.27 8.63 12.40
C GLY A 84 1.61 8.30 10.96
N ALA A 85 0.76 7.50 10.32
CA ALA A 85 0.89 7.15 8.92
C ALA A 85 -0.38 7.54 8.15
N TYR A 86 -0.18 8.07 6.95
CA TYR A 86 -1.22 8.39 5.99
C TYR A 86 -0.84 7.79 4.65
N LEU A 87 -1.70 6.93 4.12
CA LEU A 87 -1.51 6.28 2.83
C LEU A 87 -2.68 6.66 1.95
N GLY A 88 -2.40 7.19 0.77
CA GLY A 88 -3.40 7.53 -0.22
C GLY A 88 -3.06 6.95 -1.58
N ASN A 89 -4.09 6.69 -2.38
CA ASN A 89 -3.92 6.32 -3.78
C ASN A 89 -4.92 7.07 -4.67
N SER A 90 -4.45 7.45 -5.86
CA SER A 90 -5.28 7.97 -6.94
C SER A 90 -5.33 6.94 -8.05
N VAL A 91 -6.52 6.42 -8.34
CA VAL A 91 -6.73 5.46 -9.43
C VAL A 91 -7.00 6.23 -10.73
N ASP A 92 -6.34 5.84 -11.82
CA ASP A 92 -6.49 6.52 -13.11
C ASP A 92 -7.89 6.30 -13.73
N ASN A 93 -8.38 7.27 -14.50
CA ASN A 93 -9.76 7.32 -15.00
C ASN A 93 -10.15 6.12 -15.88
N LYS A 94 -9.17 5.42 -16.47
CA LYS A 94 -9.41 4.19 -17.26
C LYS A 94 -9.85 2.98 -16.41
N LEU A 95 -9.51 2.95 -15.12
CA LEU A 95 -10.00 1.91 -14.18
C LEU A 95 -11.36 2.30 -13.56
N LYS A 96 -11.62 3.60 -13.36
CA LYS A 96 -12.89 4.12 -12.84
C LYS A 96 -14.10 3.70 -13.67
N ASP A 97 -13.98 3.74 -14.99
CA ASP A 97 -15.08 3.36 -15.91
C ASP A 97 -15.34 1.85 -15.99
N ARG A 98 -14.44 1.00 -15.47
CA ARG A 98 -14.56 -0.47 -15.59
C ARG A 98 -14.80 -1.21 -14.27
N LEU A 99 -14.46 -0.62 -13.12
CA LEU A 99 -14.40 -1.34 -11.85
C LEU A 99 -14.98 -0.63 -10.62
N ASP A 100 -15.50 0.60 -10.76
CA ASP A 100 -15.92 1.40 -9.60
C ASP A 100 -14.78 1.57 -8.56
N ALA A 101 -13.53 1.63 -9.07
CA ALA A 101 -12.34 1.76 -8.24
C ALA A 101 -12.28 3.17 -7.64
N ALA A 102 -12.54 3.28 -6.34
CA ALA A 102 -12.47 4.52 -5.60
C ALA A 102 -11.03 4.88 -5.18
N ASN A 103 -10.77 6.18 -5.00
CA ASN A 103 -9.54 6.64 -4.35
C ASN A 103 -9.56 6.17 -2.89
N GLY A 104 -8.51 5.47 -2.47
CA GLY A 104 -8.34 5.02 -1.09
C GLY A 104 -7.55 6.06 -0.29
N ASN A 105 -8.03 6.35 0.92
CA ASN A 105 -7.32 7.14 1.92
C ASN A 105 -7.32 6.34 3.22
N PHE A 106 -6.14 6.07 3.77
CA PHE A 106 -5.95 5.31 4.99
C PHE A 106 -5.15 6.14 5.98
N PHE A 107 -5.63 6.21 7.21
CA PHE A 107 -5.00 6.93 8.32
C PHE A 107 -4.74 5.94 9.46
N ALA A 108 -3.52 5.93 9.96
CA ALA A 108 -3.13 5.18 11.14
C ALA A 108 -2.43 6.10 12.13
N LEU A 109 -2.70 5.90 13.41
CA LEU A 109 -2.04 6.56 14.51
C LEU A 109 -1.78 5.53 15.60
N ARG A 110 -0.53 5.44 16.07
CA ARG A 110 -0.09 4.52 17.10
C ARG A 110 0.69 5.27 18.16
N GLY A 111 0.40 4.99 19.43
CA GLY A 111 1.18 5.45 20.57
C GLY A 111 1.60 4.26 21.43
N THR A 112 2.86 4.22 21.84
CA THR A 112 3.39 3.20 22.76
C THR A 112 4.10 3.89 23.91
N VAL A 113 3.99 3.31 25.10
CA VAL A 113 4.73 3.72 26.29
C VAL A 113 5.32 2.47 26.91
N GLU A 114 6.62 2.49 27.15
CA GLU A 114 7.39 1.44 27.78
C GLU A 114 8.00 1.99 29.07
N VAL A 115 7.88 1.21 30.14
CA VAL A 115 8.45 1.53 31.45
C VAL A 115 9.46 0.43 31.78
N ASN A 116 10.73 0.81 31.83
CA ASN A 116 11.80 -0.05 32.30
C ASN A 116 11.99 0.18 33.80
N GLY A 117 11.60 -0.81 34.60
CA GLY A 117 11.73 -0.84 36.06
C GLY A 117 12.61 -1.99 36.52
#